data_AF-A0A536CF26-F1
#
_entry.id   AF-A0A536CF26-F1
#
_cell.length_a   1.000
_cell.length_b   1.000
_cell.length_c   1.000
_cell.angle_alpha   90.00
_cell.angle_beta   90.00
_cell.angle_gamma   90.00
#
_symmetry.space_group_name_H-M   'P 1'
#
loop_
_entity.id
_entity.type
_entity.pdbx_description
1 polymer ?
#
loop_
_entity_poly.entity_id
_entity_poly.type
_entity_poly.pdbx_seq_one_letter_code
_entity_poly.pdbx_strand_id
1 'polypeptide(L)'
;MSTRMRKRTLASGLAALAWLSLGVLSAHANRFGPPWQARVIMDQTILYAQPDGASAPVGPLVRGQIVVVVDESTAADGTAWTRLPDGWLRSSDVAEDTTPWIAEVSVASVSVYARPNLGEPIRRTAKQGDLLRVTGASPGIEGDTAIWWATTEGYVGLRTIREATSDWANDWALPDGSAAPGGWWGAIRSQANVRAAATTRAPVLGSLVPGDQVKVLDEVQGDAVGGNATWYCIDGGRYAGALVHSSLVHRLPDPGEVLAPRPEDAPAGLGAIVVSRSTATLTYLDADNTPRFTTYVSLGRAGVDTPEGEYETMGNPTVAAGDIARWAIGTIPATPVLIVD
;
A
#
# COMPACT_ATOMS: atom_id res chain seq x y z
N MET A 1 55.99 8.36 -74.19
CA MET A 1 55.86 7.47 -73.02
C MET A 1 54.56 7.81 -72.31
N SER A 2 53.66 6.82 -72.20
CA SER A 2 52.81 6.51 -71.03
C SER A 2 51.96 7.64 -70.37
N THR A 3 50.70 7.53 -69.94
CA THR A 3 49.60 6.56 -69.95
C THR A 3 48.42 7.26 -69.22
N ARG A 4 47.18 7.04 -69.69
CA ARG A 4 45.87 7.03 -68.97
C ARG A 4 45.42 8.17 -68.04
N MET A 5 44.19 8.63 -68.36
CA MET A 5 42.98 8.72 -67.51
C MET A 5 43.13 8.74 -65.98
N ARG A 6 42.45 9.69 -65.32
CA ARG A 6 41.18 9.43 -64.61
C ARG A 6 40.55 10.69 -63.99
N LYS A 7 39.23 10.76 -64.10
CA LYS A 7 38.32 11.63 -63.32
C LYS A 7 38.47 11.36 -61.82
N ARG A 8 38.44 12.42 -60.99
CA ARG A 8 37.93 12.37 -59.62
C ARG A 8 37.09 13.61 -59.34
N THR A 9 35.79 13.37 -59.26
CA THR A 9 34.74 14.27 -58.81
C THR A 9 34.93 14.55 -57.32
N LEU A 10 35.00 15.82 -56.95
CA LEU A 10 34.79 16.29 -55.59
C LEU A 10 33.28 16.25 -55.32
N ALA A 11 32.85 15.42 -54.39
CA ALA A 11 31.53 15.52 -53.77
C ALA A 11 31.77 15.68 -52.26
N SER A 12 31.63 16.92 -51.82
CA SER A 12 31.67 17.34 -50.43
C SER A 12 30.26 17.21 -49.84
N GLY A 13 30.19 16.68 -48.61
CA GLY A 13 29.17 17.07 -47.63
C GLY A 13 27.87 16.28 -47.63
N LEU A 14 27.77 15.28 -46.75
CA LEU A 14 26.67 15.09 -45.81
C LEU A 14 26.98 13.85 -44.95
N ALA A 15 27.69 14.06 -43.83
CA ALA A 15 27.78 13.07 -42.77
C ALA A 15 26.55 13.24 -41.86
N ALA A 16 25.47 12.53 -42.18
CA ALA A 16 24.40 12.29 -41.23
C ALA A 16 24.91 11.22 -40.24
N LEU A 17 25.42 11.66 -39.10
CA LEU A 17 25.64 10.79 -37.94
C LEU A 17 24.26 10.39 -37.41
N ALA A 18 23.77 9.23 -37.84
CA ALA A 18 22.66 8.56 -37.18
C ALA A 18 23.17 8.04 -35.82
N TRP A 19 22.96 8.83 -34.77
CA TRP A 19 23.03 8.35 -33.39
C TRP A 19 21.83 7.41 -33.18
N LEU A 20 22.07 6.11 -33.33
CA LEU A 20 21.17 5.10 -32.79
C LEU A 20 21.32 5.12 -31.26
N SER A 21 20.43 5.86 -30.62
CA SER A 21 20.12 5.73 -29.20
C SER A 21 19.54 4.34 -28.94
N LEU A 22 20.41 3.34 -28.76
CA LEU A 22 20.05 2.16 -27.99
C LEU A 22 19.89 2.65 -26.56
N GLY A 23 18.62 2.80 -26.14
CA GLY A 23 18.28 3.11 -24.77
C GLY A 23 18.97 2.11 -23.86
N VAL A 24 19.92 2.60 -23.06
CA VAL A 24 20.38 1.88 -21.88
C VAL A 24 19.13 1.72 -21.02
N LEU A 25 18.61 0.50 -20.92
CA LEU A 25 17.55 0.16 -19.97
C LEU A 25 18.15 0.35 -18.59
N SER A 26 17.97 1.54 -18.02
CA SER A 26 18.44 1.89 -16.69
C SER A 26 17.82 0.94 -15.66
N ALA A 27 18.58 0.64 -14.60
CA ALA A 27 18.05 0.02 -13.39
C ALA A 27 16.78 0.79 -12.96
N HIS A 28 15.70 0.04 -12.72
CA HIS A 28 14.39 0.61 -12.39
C HIS A 28 14.33 0.85 -10.88
N ALA A 29 15.13 1.81 -10.40
CA ALA A 29 14.97 2.27 -9.04
C ALA A 29 13.60 2.94 -8.96
N ASN A 30 12.74 2.44 -8.06
CA ASN A 30 11.54 3.19 -7.74
C ASN A 30 11.92 4.58 -7.18
N ARG A 31 10.93 5.48 -7.13
CA ARG A 31 11.16 6.87 -6.68
C ARG A 31 11.71 7.02 -5.25
N PHE A 32 11.77 5.95 -4.45
CA PHE A 32 12.14 5.96 -3.03
C PHE A 32 13.40 5.15 -2.71
N GLY A 33 13.95 4.41 -3.68
CA GLY A 33 15.01 3.45 -3.46
C GLY A 33 14.52 2.15 -2.78
N PRO A 34 15.36 1.09 -2.79
CA PRO A 34 15.04 -0.16 -2.11
C PRO A 34 14.97 -0.01 -0.57
N PRO A 35 14.25 -0.91 0.13
CA PRO A 35 13.51 -2.03 -0.43
C PRO A 35 12.14 -1.65 -0.99
N TRP A 36 11.72 -2.32 -2.06
CA TRP A 36 10.40 -2.16 -2.66
C TRP A 36 9.84 -3.49 -3.18
N GLN A 37 8.51 -3.59 -3.26
CA GLN A 37 7.85 -4.81 -3.71
C GLN A 37 7.75 -4.84 -5.24
N ALA A 38 7.95 -6.00 -5.83
CA ALA A 38 7.92 -6.21 -7.27
C ALA A 38 7.13 -7.46 -7.60
N ARG A 39 6.71 -7.56 -8.87
CA ARG A 39 6.12 -8.78 -9.42
C ARG A 39 6.99 -9.31 -10.54
N VAL A 40 7.19 -10.63 -10.56
CA VAL A 40 7.85 -11.33 -11.66
C VAL A 40 6.94 -11.29 -12.88
N ILE A 41 7.42 -10.72 -13.99
CA ILE A 41 6.63 -10.51 -15.21
C ILE A 41 6.98 -11.49 -16.34
N MET A 42 8.12 -12.15 -16.24
CA MET A 42 8.57 -13.14 -17.22
C MET A 42 8.23 -14.57 -16.77
N ASP A 43 8.00 -15.44 -17.75
CA ASP A 43 7.88 -16.86 -17.50
C ASP A 43 9.28 -17.47 -17.29
N GLN A 44 9.43 -18.33 -16.27
CA GLN A 44 10.68 -19.07 -15.98
C GLN A 44 11.89 -18.19 -15.60
N THR A 45 11.68 -17.16 -14.78
CA THR A 45 12.79 -16.37 -14.21
C THR A 45 13.66 -17.24 -13.30
N ILE A 46 14.98 -17.13 -13.45
CA ILE A 46 15.95 -17.84 -12.61
C ILE A 46 16.57 -16.84 -11.64
N LEU A 47 16.58 -17.21 -10.37
CA LEU A 47 17.34 -16.51 -9.34
C LEU A 47 18.77 -17.08 -9.30
N TYR A 48 19.75 -16.20 -9.30
CA TYR A 48 21.18 -16.50 -9.35
C TYR A 48 21.89 -16.08 -8.06
N ALA A 49 22.97 -16.76 -7.69
CA ALA A 49 23.72 -16.44 -6.48
C ALA A 49 24.47 -15.08 -6.56
N GLN A 50 24.81 -14.65 -7.78
CA GLN A 50 25.54 -13.40 -8.08
C GLN A 50 24.86 -12.69 -9.27
N PRO A 51 25.14 -11.39 -9.53
CA PRO A 51 24.64 -10.67 -10.71
C PRO A 51 25.36 -11.13 -12.00
N ASP A 52 25.34 -12.43 -12.25
CA ASP A 52 25.97 -13.12 -13.37
C ASP A 52 25.16 -14.38 -13.70
N GLY A 53 24.76 -14.51 -14.98
CA GLY A 53 23.98 -15.63 -15.48
C GLY A 53 24.77 -16.94 -15.56
N ALA A 54 26.10 -16.90 -15.43
CA ALA A 54 26.93 -18.09 -15.28
C ALA A 54 27.05 -18.56 -13.82
N SER A 55 26.57 -17.78 -12.84
CA SER A 55 26.62 -18.16 -11.44
C SER A 55 25.61 -19.26 -11.10
N ALA A 56 25.79 -19.89 -9.94
CA ALA A 56 24.93 -20.99 -9.51
C ALA A 56 23.46 -20.52 -9.37
N PRO A 57 22.49 -21.26 -9.96
CA PRO A 57 21.09 -20.95 -9.76
C PRO A 57 20.67 -21.27 -8.32
N VAL A 58 19.93 -20.35 -7.70
CA VAL A 58 19.31 -20.50 -6.39
C VAL A 58 17.95 -21.19 -6.53
N GLY A 59 17.17 -20.83 -7.55
CA GLY A 59 15.88 -21.45 -7.81
C GLY A 59 15.06 -20.67 -8.84
N PRO A 60 14.01 -21.30 -9.41
CA PRO A 60 13.10 -20.62 -10.30
C PRO A 60 12.14 -19.70 -9.53
N LEU A 61 11.72 -18.62 -10.18
CA LEU A 61 10.59 -17.79 -9.81
C LEU A 61 9.52 -17.92 -10.89
N VAL A 62 8.26 -17.88 -10.45
CA VAL A 62 7.12 -18.01 -11.36
C VAL A 62 6.55 -16.63 -11.70
N ARG A 63 6.01 -16.49 -12.92
CA ARG A 63 5.29 -15.28 -13.31
C ARG A 63 4.17 -14.99 -12.33
N GLY A 64 4.04 -13.72 -11.94
CA GLY A 64 3.07 -13.27 -10.96
C GLY A 64 3.57 -13.34 -9.53
N GLN A 65 4.68 -14.03 -9.24
CA GLN A 65 5.23 -14.11 -7.89
C GLN A 65 5.66 -12.74 -7.38
N ILE A 66 5.27 -12.43 -6.15
CA ILE A 66 5.65 -11.21 -5.44
C ILE A 66 7.03 -11.41 -4.80
N VAL A 67 7.91 -10.43 -5.01
CA VAL A 67 9.28 -10.42 -4.47
C VAL A 67 9.61 -9.05 -3.88
N VAL A 68 10.68 -8.98 -3.09
CA VAL A 68 11.21 -7.70 -2.58
C VAL A 68 12.55 -7.43 -3.23
N VAL A 69 12.66 -6.29 -3.88
CA VAL A 69 13.92 -5.77 -4.41
C VAL A 69 14.64 -5.04 -3.29
N VAL A 70 15.93 -5.33 -3.12
CA VAL A 70 16.75 -4.77 -2.03
C VAL A 70 17.95 -3.98 -2.54
N ASP A 71 18.30 -4.17 -3.81
CA ASP A 71 19.42 -3.49 -4.45
C ASP A 71 19.31 -3.67 -5.97
N GLU A 72 20.04 -2.83 -6.71
CA GLU A 72 20.17 -2.95 -8.16
C GLU A 72 21.62 -2.72 -8.56
N SER A 73 22.08 -3.42 -9.59
CA SER A 73 23.43 -3.26 -10.11
C SER A 73 23.45 -3.37 -11.62
N THR A 74 24.52 -2.88 -12.24
CA THR A 74 24.79 -3.08 -13.66
C THR A 74 26.12 -3.78 -13.78
N ALA A 75 26.13 -4.94 -14.42
CA ALA A 75 27.34 -5.71 -14.66
C ALA A 75 28.26 -5.00 -15.68
N ALA A 76 29.51 -5.43 -15.77
CA ALA A 76 30.49 -4.84 -16.68
C ALA A 76 30.09 -4.95 -18.16
N ASP A 77 29.25 -5.92 -18.51
CA ASP A 77 28.68 -6.11 -19.85
C ASP A 77 27.48 -5.17 -20.14
N GLY A 78 27.13 -4.30 -19.19
CA GLY A 78 26.00 -3.38 -19.28
C GLY A 78 24.67 -4.00 -18.89
N THR A 79 24.62 -5.27 -18.47
CA THR A 79 23.34 -5.85 -18.09
C THR A 79 22.88 -5.41 -16.72
N ALA A 80 21.61 -5.01 -16.61
CA ALA A 80 20.97 -4.66 -15.35
C ALA A 80 20.53 -5.91 -14.57
N TRP A 81 20.85 -5.89 -13.28
CA TRP A 81 20.56 -6.94 -12.32
C TRP A 81 19.85 -6.36 -11.11
N THR A 82 18.83 -7.07 -10.64
CA THR A 82 18.05 -6.72 -9.47
C THR A 82 18.32 -7.75 -8.38
N ARG A 83 18.65 -7.27 -7.18
CA ARG A 83 18.91 -8.10 -6.01
C ARG A 83 17.61 -8.30 -5.23
N LEU A 84 17.33 -9.55 -4.92
CA LEU A 84 16.38 -9.99 -3.91
C LEU A 84 17.15 -10.43 -2.65
N PRO A 85 16.48 -10.62 -1.50
CA PRO A 85 17.10 -11.16 -0.29
C PRO A 85 17.82 -12.49 -0.52
N ASP A 86 17.32 -13.31 -1.46
CA ASP A 86 17.79 -14.67 -1.69
C ASP A 86 18.69 -14.81 -2.94
N GLY A 87 18.92 -13.74 -3.72
CA GLY A 87 19.77 -13.80 -4.91
C GLY A 87 19.57 -12.65 -5.89
N TRP A 88 19.95 -12.86 -7.14
CA TRP A 88 19.93 -11.86 -8.22
C TRP A 88 19.14 -12.36 -9.43
N LEU A 89 18.40 -11.49 -10.08
CA LEU A 89 17.70 -11.76 -11.33
C LEU A 89 17.94 -10.62 -12.32
N ARG A 90 17.62 -10.84 -13.60
CA ARG A 90 17.68 -9.78 -14.61
C ARG A 90 16.63 -8.73 -14.29
N SER A 91 16.99 -7.45 -14.30
CA SER A 91 16.02 -6.38 -13.97
C SER A 91 14.82 -6.35 -14.92
N SER A 92 14.96 -6.87 -16.14
CA SER A 92 13.85 -7.04 -17.10
C SER A 92 12.77 -8.04 -16.67
N ASP A 93 13.05 -8.88 -15.68
CA ASP A 93 12.18 -9.99 -15.29
C ASP A 93 11.17 -9.61 -14.20
N VAL A 94 11.33 -8.42 -13.62
CA VAL A 94 10.46 -7.88 -12.57
C VAL A 94 10.00 -6.49 -12.93
N ALA A 95 8.82 -6.12 -12.42
CA ALA A 95 8.33 -4.75 -12.45
C ALA A 95 7.91 -4.33 -11.04
N GLU A 96 8.06 -3.04 -10.72
CA GLU A 96 7.49 -2.48 -9.51
C GLU A 96 5.98 -2.76 -9.45
N ASP A 97 5.53 -3.24 -8.30
CA ASP A 97 4.11 -3.45 -8.03
C ASP A 97 3.75 -2.59 -6.82
N THR A 98 2.76 -1.71 -6.94
CA THR A 98 2.26 -0.91 -5.81
C THR A 98 0.90 -1.38 -5.33
N THR A 99 0.39 -2.45 -5.93
CA THR A 99 -0.92 -3.00 -5.60
C THR A 99 -0.84 -3.73 -4.27
N PRO A 100 -1.74 -3.45 -3.31
CA PRO A 100 -1.87 -4.27 -2.13
C PRO A 100 -2.25 -5.70 -2.48
N TRP A 101 -1.78 -6.67 -1.69
CA TRP A 101 -2.10 -8.08 -1.88
C TRP A 101 -2.41 -8.75 -0.55
N ILE A 102 -3.10 -9.89 -0.60
CA ILE A 102 -3.51 -10.62 0.60
C ILE A 102 -2.50 -11.72 0.89
N ALA A 103 -1.90 -11.64 2.07
CA ALA A 103 -0.97 -12.63 2.58
C ALA A 103 -1.64 -13.53 3.61
N GLU A 104 -1.19 -14.77 3.69
CA GLU A 104 -1.50 -15.71 4.76
C GLU A 104 -0.26 -15.85 5.66
N VAL A 105 -0.47 -15.84 6.98
CA VAL A 105 0.58 -16.19 7.94
C VAL A 105 0.96 -17.65 7.77
N SER A 106 2.21 -17.90 7.41
CA SER A 106 2.72 -19.22 7.05
C SER A 106 3.38 -19.97 8.21
N VAL A 107 3.77 -19.24 9.26
CA VAL A 107 4.38 -19.76 10.48
C VAL A 107 3.35 -19.92 11.60
N ALA A 108 3.67 -20.71 12.64
CA ALA A 108 2.73 -20.98 13.75
C ALA A 108 2.20 -19.70 14.43
N SER A 109 3.05 -18.68 14.56
CA SER A 109 2.70 -17.39 15.13
C SER A 109 3.69 -16.33 14.68
N VAL A 110 3.21 -15.09 14.48
CA VAL A 110 4.05 -13.93 14.18
C VAL A 110 3.55 -12.68 14.92
N SER A 111 4.46 -11.86 15.40
CA SER A 111 4.15 -10.54 15.95
C SER A 111 4.05 -9.51 14.84
N VAL A 112 2.97 -8.74 14.83
CA VAL A 112 2.76 -7.57 13.99
C VAL A 112 3.20 -6.34 14.77
N TYR A 113 4.31 -5.74 14.37
CA TYR A 113 4.96 -4.63 15.07
C TYR A 113 4.42 -3.28 14.63
N ALA A 114 4.51 -2.27 15.49
CA ALA A 114 4.04 -0.93 15.16
C ALA A 114 4.95 -0.18 14.17
N ARG A 115 6.25 -0.48 14.20
CA ARG A 115 7.28 -0.01 13.26
C ARG A 115 8.20 -1.20 12.90
N PRO A 116 8.99 -1.15 11.82
CA PRO A 116 9.79 -2.28 11.34
C PRO A 116 11.06 -2.49 12.18
N ASN A 117 10.89 -2.90 13.43
CA ASN A 117 11.96 -3.24 14.37
C ASN A 117 11.41 -4.15 15.49
N LEU A 118 12.20 -5.13 15.95
CA LEU A 118 11.78 -6.11 16.96
C LEU A 118 11.56 -5.53 18.37
N GLY A 119 12.15 -4.37 18.67
CA GLY A 119 11.97 -3.63 19.93
C GLY A 119 10.66 -2.85 20.00
N GLU A 120 9.89 -2.81 18.92
CA GLU A 120 8.68 -1.99 18.81
C GLU A 120 7.47 -2.60 19.50
N PRO A 121 6.49 -1.77 19.91
CA PRO A 121 5.24 -2.27 20.43
C PRO A 121 4.55 -3.23 19.46
N ILE A 122 4.16 -4.40 19.98
CA ILE A 122 3.39 -5.39 19.24
C ILE A 122 1.94 -4.92 19.18
N ARG A 123 1.40 -4.77 17.97
CA ARG A 123 -0.01 -4.43 17.73
C ARG A 123 -0.91 -5.64 17.81
N ARG A 124 -0.41 -6.79 17.34
CA ARG A 124 -1.11 -8.08 17.34
C ARG A 124 -0.14 -9.23 17.28
N THR A 125 -0.54 -10.37 17.83
CA THR A 125 0.08 -11.66 17.51
C THR A 125 -0.84 -12.44 16.58
N ALA A 126 -0.47 -12.56 15.31
CA ALA A 126 -1.20 -13.32 14.31
C ALA A 126 -0.79 -14.81 14.34
N LYS A 127 -1.70 -15.69 13.97
CA LYS A 127 -1.51 -17.15 13.96
C LYS A 127 -1.49 -17.69 12.54
N GLN A 128 -0.94 -18.89 12.36
CA GLN A 128 -0.95 -19.57 11.07
C GLN A 128 -2.36 -19.59 10.46
N GLY A 129 -2.48 -19.21 9.19
CA GLY A 129 -3.76 -19.12 8.49
C GLY A 129 -4.50 -17.79 8.65
N ASP A 130 -4.10 -16.90 9.57
CA ASP A 130 -4.60 -15.53 9.60
C ASP A 130 -4.19 -14.80 8.31
N LEU A 131 -5.03 -13.87 7.86
CA LEU A 131 -4.74 -13.08 6.66
C LEU A 131 -4.31 -11.67 7.04
N LEU A 132 -3.41 -11.11 6.23
CA LEU A 132 -2.89 -9.75 6.34
C LEU A 132 -2.93 -9.09 4.96
N ARG A 133 -3.32 -7.82 4.90
CA ARG A 133 -3.23 -7.04 3.66
C ARG A 133 -1.89 -6.33 3.63
N VAL A 134 -1.01 -6.77 2.74
CA VAL A 134 0.32 -6.21 2.53
C VAL A 134 0.21 -5.02 1.58
N THR A 135 0.87 -3.92 1.93
CA THR A 135 0.84 -2.65 1.18
C THR A 135 2.20 -2.25 0.63
N GLY A 136 3.27 -2.95 1.02
CA GLY A 136 4.61 -2.72 0.51
C GLY A 136 5.70 -3.37 1.37
N ALA A 137 6.95 -3.04 1.08
CA ALA A 137 8.12 -3.45 1.86
C ALA A 137 8.78 -2.23 2.54
N SER A 138 9.48 -2.46 3.64
CA SER A 138 10.18 -1.43 4.40
C SER A 138 11.54 -1.94 4.88
N PRO A 139 12.56 -1.07 4.92
CA PRO A 139 13.78 -1.39 5.64
C PRO A 139 13.49 -1.39 7.14
N GLY A 140 14.35 -2.06 7.90
CA GLY A 140 14.42 -1.91 9.35
C GLY A 140 14.80 -0.49 9.76
N ILE A 141 14.40 -0.11 10.97
CA ILE A 141 14.77 1.18 11.57
C ILE A 141 15.69 0.99 12.78
N GLU A 142 16.32 2.08 13.23
CA GLU A 142 17.10 2.10 14.48
C GLU A 142 18.24 1.06 14.51
N GLY A 143 18.91 0.86 13.37
CA GLY A 143 20.02 -0.09 13.22
C GLY A 143 19.59 -1.52 12.89
N ASP A 144 18.29 -1.80 12.81
CA ASP A 144 17.78 -3.06 12.26
C ASP A 144 18.06 -3.12 10.75
N THR A 145 18.67 -4.21 10.32
CA THR A 145 19.04 -4.47 8.91
C THR A 145 18.08 -5.43 8.22
N ALA A 146 17.07 -5.94 8.94
CA ALA A 146 16.04 -6.80 8.39
C ALA A 146 15.13 -6.04 7.42
N ILE A 147 14.43 -6.82 6.60
CA ILE A 147 13.42 -6.35 5.67
C ILE A 147 12.06 -6.79 6.18
N TRP A 148 11.11 -5.87 6.12
CA TRP A 148 9.80 -6.02 6.69
C TRP A 148 8.73 -5.85 5.62
N TRP A 149 7.68 -6.65 5.69
CA TRP A 149 6.43 -6.35 5.00
C TRP A 149 5.67 -5.29 5.78
N ALA A 150 5.28 -4.21 5.10
CA ALA A 150 4.30 -3.27 5.60
C ALA A 150 2.90 -3.79 5.29
N THR A 151 2.03 -3.76 6.29
CA THR A 151 0.63 -4.18 6.18
C THR A 151 -0.28 -3.05 6.63
N THR A 152 -1.58 -3.18 6.39
CA THR A 152 -2.58 -2.23 6.94
C THR A 152 -2.61 -2.21 8.47
N GLU A 153 -2.07 -3.23 9.14
CA GLU A 153 -2.05 -3.33 10.61
C GLU A 153 -0.73 -2.89 11.24
N GLY A 154 0.39 -3.17 10.58
CA GLY A 154 1.75 -2.92 11.06
C GLY A 154 2.80 -3.65 10.22
N TYR A 155 3.92 -4.05 10.83
CA TYR A 155 5.07 -4.64 10.15
C TYR A 155 5.31 -6.08 10.59
N VAL A 156 5.61 -6.96 9.63
CA VAL A 156 5.95 -8.37 9.88
C VAL A 156 7.22 -8.77 9.14
N GLY A 157 7.99 -9.70 9.69
CA GLY A 157 9.23 -10.16 9.06
C GLY A 157 8.98 -10.84 7.72
N LEU A 158 9.87 -10.63 6.75
CA LEU A 158 9.70 -11.06 5.35
C LEU A 158 9.28 -12.53 5.17
N ARG A 159 9.86 -13.45 5.96
CA ARG A 159 9.69 -14.91 5.82
C ARG A 159 8.58 -15.50 6.69
N THR A 160 7.66 -14.67 7.20
CA THR A 160 6.59 -15.13 8.10
C THR A 160 5.24 -15.27 7.40
N ILE A 161 5.11 -14.71 6.20
CA ILE A 161 3.89 -14.70 5.41
C ILE A 161 4.17 -15.15 3.97
N ARG A 162 3.12 -15.55 3.26
CA ARG A 162 3.15 -15.88 1.82
C ARG A 162 1.88 -15.38 1.15
N GLU A 163 1.85 -15.33 -0.17
CA GLU A 163 0.63 -15.04 -0.93
C GLU A 163 -0.47 -16.05 -0.59
N ALA A 164 -1.64 -15.52 -0.22
CA ALA A 164 -2.79 -16.35 0.14
C ALA A 164 -3.44 -16.92 -1.12
N THR A 165 -3.90 -18.17 -1.04
CA THR A 165 -4.54 -18.88 -2.18
C THR A 165 -5.94 -19.37 -1.84
N SER A 166 -6.40 -19.19 -0.60
CA SER A 166 -7.74 -19.59 -0.16
C SER A 166 -8.82 -18.70 -0.76
N ASP A 167 -10.00 -19.26 -1.01
CA ASP A 167 -11.18 -18.50 -1.46
C ASP A 167 -11.50 -17.30 -0.55
N TRP A 168 -11.35 -17.46 0.77
CA TRP A 168 -11.52 -16.35 1.73
C TRP A 168 -10.62 -15.14 1.46
N ALA A 169 -9.42 -15.37 0.93
CA ALA A 169 -8.49 -14.30 0.61
C ALA A 169 -8.86 -13.61 -0.71
N ASN A 170 -9.36 -14.39 -1.68
CA ASN A 170 -9.85 -13.87 -2.96
C ASN A 170 -11.11 -13.03 -2.78
N ASP A 171 -11.98 -13.42 -1.84
CA ASP A 171 -13.23 -12.72 -1.56
C ASP A 171 -13.03 -11.47 -0.67
N TRP A 172 -11.89 -11.36 0.04
CA TRP A 172 -11.58 -10.20 0.89
C TRP A 172 -11.05 -9.01 0.07
N ALA A 173 -11.94 -8.43 -0.72
CA ALA A 173 -11.67 -7.25 -1.53
C ALA A 173 -11.81 -5.93 -0.75
N LEU A 174 -11.21 -4.86 -1.27
CA LEU A 174 -11.53 -3.51 -0.82
C LEU A 174 -12.93 -3.14 -1.31
N PRO A 175 -13.81 -2.61 -0.44
CA PRO A 175 -15.11 -2.09 -0.85
C PRO A 175 -14.96 -0.94 -1.86
N ASP A 176 -15.92 -0.82 -2.76
CA ASP A 176 -16.06 0.37 -3.60
C ASP A 176 -16.52 1.55 -2.72
N GLY A 177 -15.92 2.73 -2.95
CA GLY A 177 -16.27 3.96 -2.26
C GLY A 177 -17.68 4.44 -2.53
N SER A 178 -18.30 3.97 -3.62
CA SER A 178 -19.71 4.20 -3.88
C SER A 178 -20.64 3.60 -2.81
N ALA A 179 -20.17 2.60 -2.05
CA ALA A 179 -20.93 2.02 -0.93
C ALA A 179 -20.91 2.92 0.32
N ALA A 180 -19.88 3.76 0.48
CA ALA A 180 -19.69 4.54 1.69
C ALA A 180 -20.85 5.52 1.99
N PRO A 181 -21.45 6.26 1.03
CA PRO A 181 -22.57 7.16 1.30
C PRO A 181 -23.82 6.47 1.89
N GLY A 182 -24.04 5.18 1.61
CA GLY A 182 -25.17 4.42 2.16
C GLY A 182 -24.90 3.80 3.53
N GLY A 183 -23.63 3.80 3.96
CA GLY A 183 -23.21 3.23 5.23
C GLY A 183 -23.52 4.11 6.44
N TRP A 184 -23.27 3.58 7.62
CA TRP A 184 -23.46 4.28 8.89
C TRP A 184 -22.31 4.02 9.86
N TRP A 185 -22.08 4.96 10.78
CA TRP A 185 -20.99 4.86 11.74
C TRP A 185 -21.37 4.05 12.97
N GLY A 186 -20.51 3.11 13.34
CA GLY A 186 -20.63 2.34 14.56
C GLY A 186 -19.37 2.37 15.40
N ALA A 187 -19.53 2.10 16.69
CA ALA A 187 -18.43 1.88 17.61
C ALA A 187 -18.46 0.48 18.20
N ILE A 188 -17.28 -0.06 18.41
CA ILE A 188 -17.07 -1.38 19.01
C ILE A 188 -17.34 -1.31 20.52
N ARG A 189 -18.23 -2.19 21.00
CA ARG A 189 -18.65 -2.26 22.41
C ARG A 189 -17.68 -3.07 23.27
N SER A 190 -17.15 -4.15 22.71
CA SER A 190 -16.25 -5.12 23.34
C SER A 190 -15.28 -5.62 22.29
N GLN A 191 -14.12 -6.16 22.70
CA GLN A 191 -13.12 -6.69 21.77
C GLN A 191 -13.79 -7.59 20.71
N ALA A 192 -13.50 -7.31 19.45
CA ALA A 192 -14.15 -7.94 18.30
C ALA A 192 -13.12 -8.52 17.34
N ASN A 193 -13.28 -9.79 16.99
CA ASN A 193 -12.53 -10.37 15.88
C ASN A 193 -13.13 -9.88 14.56
N VAL A 194 -12.25 -9.48 13.66
CA VAL A 194 -12.59 -9.06 12.30
C VAL A 194 -12.21 -10.19 11.35
N ARG A 195 -13.14 -10.60 10.49
CA ARG A 195 -13.03 -11.84 9.72
C ARG A 195 -13.20 -11.63 8.22
N ALA A 196 -12.62 -12.55 7.44
CA ALA A 196 -12.72 -12.52 5.98
C ALA A 196 -14.13 -12.84 5.45
N ALA A 197 -14.98 -13.49 6.25
CA ALA A 197 -16.35 -13.82 5.88
C ALA A 197 -17.27 -13.89 7.11
N ALA A 198 -18.59 -13.91 6.89
CA ALA A 198 -19.64 -13.96 7.91
C ALA A 198 -19.76 -15.35 8.57
N THR A 199 -18.64 -15.93 9.01
CA THR A 199 -18.59 -17.23 9.69
C THR A 199 -17.50 -17.21 10.75
N THR A 200 -17.74 -17.90 11.87
CA THR A 200 -16.75 -18.01 12.95
C THR A 200 -15.53 -18.86 12.58
N ARG A 201 -15.62 -19.59 11.47
CA ARG A 201 -14.53 -20.41 10.90
C ARG A 201 -13.63 -19.65 9.92
N ALA A 202 -14.04 -18.47 9.46
CA ALA A 202 -13.23 -17.68 8.54
C ALA A 202 -11.94 -17.18 9.23
N PRO A 203 -10.83 -17.04 8.49
CA PRO A 203 -9.60 -16.45 8.99
C PRO A 203 -9.81 -15.13 9.70
N VAL A 204 -9.02 -14.89 10.75
CA VAL A 204 -9.03 -13.62 11.48
C VAL A 204 -8.10 -12.65 10.75
N LEU A 205 -8.67 -11.52 10.36
CA LEU A 205 -7.96 -10.42 9.70
C LEU A 205 -7.33 -9.47 10.71
N GLY A 206 -7.87 -9.46 11.94
CA GLY A 206 -7.37 -8.70 13.07
C GLY A 206 -8.42 -8.58 14.15
N SER A 207 -8.21 -7.62 15.06
CA SER A 207 -9.18 -7.31 16.10
C SER A 207 -9.39 -5.81 16.20
N LEU A 208 -10.60 -5.45 16.62
CA LEU A 208 -10.97 -4.11 17.07
C LEU A 208 -11.19 -4.14 18.59
N VAL A 209 -10.87 -3.03 19.24
CA VAL A 209 -11.02 -2.86 20.69
C VAL A 209 -12.19 -1.94 21.01
N PRO A 210 -12.71 -1.93 22.25
CA PRO A 210 -13.79 -1.01 22.63
C PRO A 210 -13.45 0.44 22.30
N GLY A 211 -14.39 1.15 21.69
CA GLY A 211 -14.20 2.54 21.25
C GLY A 211 -13.65 2.70 19.83
N ASP A 212 -13.10 1.64 19.21
CA ASP A 212 -12.77 1.69 17.78
C ASP A 212 -14.04 1.99 16.97
N GLN A 213 -13.91 2.91 16.02
CA GLN A 213 -15.00 3.34 15.15
C GLN A 213 -14.88 2.67 13.79
N VAL A 214 -16.00 2.21 13.25
CA VAL A 214 -16.11 1.56 11.95
C VAL A 214 -17.27 2.14 11.17
N LYS A 215 -17.11 2.26 9.86
CA LYS A 215 -18.24 2.51 8.97
C LYS A 215 -18.80 1.18 8.50
N VAL A 216 -20.04 0.91 8.84
CA VAL A 216 -20.80 -0.26 8.38
C VAL A 216 -21.36 0.06 7.00
N LEU A 217 -20.99 -0.76 6.03
CA LEU A 217 -21.38 -0.62 4.63
C LEU A 217 -22.61 -1.46 4.30
N ASP A 218 -22.69 -2.65 4.86
CA ASP A 218 -23.76 -3.60 4.56
C ASP A 218 -24.00 -4.60 5.70
N GLU A 219 -25.18 -5.22 5.67
CA GLU A 219 -25.56 -6.34 6.52
C GLU A 219 -25.46 -7.66 5.72
N VAL A 220 -24.72 -8.62 6.29
CA VAL A 220 -24.48 -9.93 5.69
C VAL A 220 -24.98 -11.02 6.65
N GLN A 221 -25.76 -11.96 6.12
CA GLN A 221 -26.21 -13.12 6.88
C GLN A 221 -25.12 -14.20 6.92
N GLY A 222 -24.98 -14.87 8.07
CA GLY A 222 -23.89 -15.81 8.30
C GLY A 222 -24.12 -16.78 9.46
N ASP A 223 -23.02 -17.27 10.04
CA ASP A 223 -23.10 -18.12 11.24
C ASP A 223 -23.75 -17.35 12.39
N ALA A 224 -24.67 -17.99 13.09
CA ALA A 224 -25.30 -17.40 14.26
C ALA A 224 -24.35 -17.41 15.48
N VAL A 225 -24.17 -16.25 16.11
CA VAL A 225 -23.47 -16.11 17.39
C VAL A 225 -24.48 -15.61 18.42
N GLY A 226 -24.75 -16.42 19.45
CA GLY A 226 -25.76 -16.08 20.47
C GLY A 226 -27.17 -15.93 19.90
N GLY A 227 -27.50 -16.66 18.82
CA GLY A 227 -28.80 -16.62 18.16
C GLY A 227 -28.99 -15.49 17.14
N ASN A 228 -27.99 -14.64 16.93
CA ASN A 228 -27.99 -13.60 15.91
C ASN A 228 -27.07 -13.99 14.74
N ALA A 229 -27.58 -13.99 13.51
CA ALA A 229 -26.86 -14.36 12.29
C ALA A 229 -26.38 -13.14 11.47
N THR A 230 -26.62 -11.93 11.96
CA THR A 230 -26.27 -10.68 11.28
C THR A 230 -24.80 -10.31 11.53
N TRP A 231 -24.07 -10.14 10.44
CA TRP A 231 -22.70 -9.61 10.40
C TRP A 231 -22.70 -8.28 9.64
N TYR A 232 -21.75 -7.41 9.94
CA TYR A 232 -21.57 -6.13 9.26
C TYR A 232 -20.31 -6.15 8.42
N CYS A 233 -20.43 -5.80 7.14
CA CYS A 233 -19.31 -5.47 6.28
C CYS A 233 -18.83 -4.06 6.60
N ILE A 234 -17.53 -3.87 6.81
CA ILE A 234 -16.98 -2.58 7.25
C ILE A 234 -16.01 -1.98 6.23
N ASP A 235 -16.09 -0.66 6.07
CA ASP A 235 -15.15 0.17 5.28
C ASP A 235 -13.86 0.46 6.07
N GLY A 236 -13.99 0.46 7.40
CA GLY A 236 -13.11 1.21 8.28
C GLY A 236 -11.67 0.69 8.37
N GLY A 237 -10.73 1.52 7.93
CA GLY A 237 -9.33 1.54 8.37
C GLY A 237 -8.52 0.29 7.99
N ARG A 238 -7.98 -0.39 8.99
CA ARG A 238 -7.00 -1.49 8.79
C ARG A 238 -7.61 -2.73 8.13
N TYR A 239 -8.94 -2.86 8.13
CA TYR A 239 -9.65 -4.07 7.73
C TYR A 239 -10.81 -3.82 6.75
N ALA A 240 -10.68 -2.83 5.86
CA ALA A 240 -11.70 -2.57 4.84
C ALA A 240 -12.11 -3.86 4.08
N GLY A 241 -13.43 -4.05 3.93
CA GLY A 241 -14.07 -5.23 3.33
C GLY A 241 -14.25 -6.42 4.25
N ALA A 242 -13.86 -6.29 5.52
CA ALA A 242 -14.01 -7.36 6.49
C ALA A 242 -15.39 -7.40 7.14
N LEU A 243 -15.64 -8.50 7.85
CA LEU A 243 -16.88 -8.78 8.54
C LEU A 243 -16.67 -8.75 10.06
N VAL A 244 -17.56 -8.06 10.77
CA VAL A 244 -17.64 -8.05 12.23
C VAL A 244 -19.05 -8.46 12.67
N HIS A 245 -19.16 -9.26 13.72
CA HIS A 245 -20.48 -9.68 14.19
C HIS A 245 -21.27 -8.49 14.75
N SER A 246 -22.54 -8.36 14.38
CA SER A 246 -23.34 -7.16 14.65
C SER A 246 -23.56 -6.86 16.14
N SER A 247 -23.60 -7.90 16.98
CA SER A 247 -23.77 -7.73 18.44
C SER A 247 -22.65 -6.93 19.10
N LEU A 248 -21.50 -6.78 18.42
CA LEU A 248 -20.32 -6.09 18.92
C LEU A 248 -20.28 -4.61 18.51
N VAL A 249 -21.18 -4.19 17.63
CA VAL A 249 -21.25 -2.83 17.09
C VAL A 249 -22.48 -2.12 17.63
N HIS A 250 -22.35 -0.85 17.99
CA HIS A 250 -23.49 0.03 18.21
C HIS A 250 -23.42 1.22 17.28
N ARG A 251 -24.58 1.70 16.85
CA ARG A 251 -24.70 2.88 16.02
C ARG A 251 -24.24 4.13 16.79
N LEU A 252 -23.40 4.90 16.13
CA LEU A 252 -23.02 6.27 16.49
C LEU A 252 -23.87 7.27 15.70
N PRO A 253 -23.98 8.51 16.17
CA PRO A 253 -24.41 9.62 15.32
C PRO A 253 -23.41 9.81 14.18
N ASP A 254 -23.88 10.44 13.10
CA ASP A 254 -22.97 10.91 12.05
C ASP A 254 -22.03 11.99 12.60
N PRO A 255 -20.78 12.03 12.11
CA PRO A 255 -19.80 12.99 12.59
C PRO A 255 -20.25 14.42 12.21
N GLY A 256 -20.18 15.33 13.18
CA GLY A 256 -20.49 16.74 12.96
C GLY A 256 -19.39 17.42 12.15
N GLU A 257 -19.79 18.37 11.30
CA GLU A 257 -18.87 19.19 10.52
C GLU A 257 -17.94 19.99 11.44
N VAL A 258 -16.67 20.08 11.04
CA VAL A 258 -15.68 20.92 11.70
C VAL A 258 -15.20 21.97 10.71
N LEU A 259 -15.38 23.22 11.09
CA LEU A 259 -14.97 24.38 10.33
C LEU A 259 -13.75 25.01 11.00
N ALA A 260 -12.82 25.45 10.18
CA ALA A 260 -11.68 26.24 10.62
C ALA A 260 -11.34 27.29 9.55
N PRO A 261 -10.76 28.44 9.94
CA PRO A 261 -10.30 29.44 8.98
C PRO A 261 -9.29 28.81 8.01
N ARG A 262 -9.42 29.12 6.72
CA ARG A 262 -8.47 28.70 5.71
C ARG A 262 -7.09 29.35 5.99
N PRO A 263 -5.98 28.61 5.88
CA PRO A 263 -4.63 29.19 5.91
C PRO A 263 -4.48 30.33 4.91
N GLU A 264 -3.82 31.42 5.30
CA GLU A 264 -3.65 32.60 4.43
C GLU A 264 -2.81 32.31 3.18
N ASP A 265 -1.92 31.34 3.26
CA ASP A 265 -1.01 30.89 2.21
C ASP A 265 -1.56 29.71 1.38
N ALA A 266 -2.74 29.18 1.73
CA ALA A 266 -3.36 28.09 0.99
C ALA A 266 -3.65 28.49 -0.47
N PRO A 267 -3.22 27.71 -1.48
CA PRO A 267 -3.38 28.06 -2.89
C PRO A 267 -4.84 28.33 -3.24
N ALA A 268 -5.13 29.49 -3.83
CA ALA A 268 -6.50 29.85 -4.24
C ALA A 268 -7.10 28.81 -5.19
N GLY A 269 -8.39 28.50 -5.02
CA GLY A 269 -9.11 27.54 -5.86
C GLY A 269 -8.97 26.07 -5.45
N LEU A 270 -8.13 25.75 -4.44
CA LEU A 270 -8.11 24.41 -3.83
C LEU A 270 -9.06 24.33 -2.63
N GLY A 271 -9.60 23.14 -2.38
CA GLY A 271 -10.29 22.84 -1.12
C GLY A 271 -9.31 22.71 0.05
N ALA A 272 -9.83 22.46 1.25
CA ALA A 272 -9.06 22.25 2.46
C ALA A 272 -9.58 21.03 3.22
N ILE A 273 -8.70 20.36 3.97
CA ILE A 273 -9.07 19.29 4.89
C ILE A 273 -8.90 19.84 6.30
N VAL A 274 -9.95 19.80 7.12
CA VAL A 274 -9.90 20.22 8.53
C VAL A 274 -10.04 18.98 9.40
N VAL A 275 -9.10 18.76 10.31
CA VAL A 275 -9.09 17.63 11.25
C VAL A 275 -9.24 18.14 12.68
N SER A 276 -10.28 17.71 13.39
CA SER A 276 -10.46 17.98 14.82
C SER A 276 -9.91 16.84 15.66
N ARG A 277 -8.96 17.14 16.56
CA ARG A 277 -8.45 16.13 17.50
C ARG A 277 -9.45 15.80 18.60
N SER A 278 -10.22 16.78 19.06
CA SER A 278 -11.16 16.59 20.18
C SER A 278 -12.32 15.66 19.82
N THR A 279 -12.77 15.70 18.56
CA THR A 279 -13.88 14.88 18.06
C THR A 279 -13.43 13.70 17.21
N ALA A 280 -12.13 13.62 16.89
CA ALA A 280 -11.57 12.64 15.95
C ALA A 280 -12.31 12.63 14.61
N THR A 281 -12.55 13.82 14.07
CA THR A 281 -13.25 14.01 12.78
C THR A 281 -12.38 14.73 11.77
N LEU A 282 -12.66 14.47 10.50
CA LEU A 282 -12.09 15.14 9.34
C LEU A 282 -13.22 15.67 8.48
N THR A 283 -13.16 16.94 8.10
CA THR A 283 -14.08 17.58 7.16
C THR A 283 -13.32 18.05 5.93
N TYR A 284 -13.78 17.65 4.73
CA TYR A 284 -13.33 18.23 3.48
C TYR A 284 -14.19 19.45 3.13
N LEU A 285 -13.54 20.59 2.98
CA LEU A 285 -14.09 21.86 2.52
C LEU A 285 -13.71 22.06 1.06
N ASP A 286 -14.63 22.51 0.22
CA ASP A 286 -14.28 22.93 -1.14
C ASP A 286 -13.58 24.30 -1.16
N ALA A 287 -13.28 24.81 -2.37
CA ALA A 287 -12.56 26.06 -2.54
C ALA A 287 -13.29 27.29 -1.93
N ASP A 288 -14.61 27.18 -1.77
CA ASP A 288 -15.47 28.23 -1.21
C ASP A 288 -15.70 28.02 0.30
N ASN A 289 -14.92 27.16 0.94
CA ASN A 289 -15.05 26.73 2.35
C ASN A 289 -16.40 26.08 2.67
N THR A 290 -17.08 25.50 1.68
CA THR A 290 -18.32 24.75 1.92
C THR A 290 -17.99 23.30 2.28
N PRO A 291 -18.50 22.77 3.41
CA PRO A 291 -18.37 21.35 3.74
C PRO A 291 -18.96 20.46 2.67
N ARG A 292 -18.16 19.50 2.21
CA ARG A 292 -18.58 18.49 1.23
C ARG A 292 -18.73 17.12 1.86
N PHE A 293 -17.96 16.84 2.89
CA PHE A 293 -17.92 15.54 3.54
C PHE A 293 -17.29 15.64 4.92
N THR A 294 -17.84 14.90 5.88
CA THR A 294 -17.25 14.73 7.21
C THR A 294 -17.22 13.25 7.57
N THR A 295 -16.12 12.82 8.16
CA THR A 295 -15.87 11.44 8.59
C THR A 295 -15.21 11.40 9.95
N TYR A 296 -15.39 10.30 10.68
CA TYR A 296 -14.48 9.97 11.76
C TYR A 296 -13.12 9.54 11.20
N VAL A 297 -12.05 9.83 11.94
CA VAL A 297 -10.67 9.44 11.63
C VAL A 297 -9.97 8.89 12.86
N SER A 298 -8.99 8.01 12.65
CA SER A 298 -8.07 7.63 13.71
C SER A 298 -6.96 8.67 13.82
N LEU A 299 -6.81 9.26 15.00
CA LEU A 299 -5.70 10.16 15.32
C LEU A 299 -4.48 9.37 15.81
N GLY A 300 -3.35 10.07 15.97
CA GLY A 300 -2.19 9.54 16.68
C GLY A 300 -2.57 8.95 18.04
N ARG A 301 -1.80 7.95 18.51
CA ARG A 301 -1.99 7.36 19.84
C ARG A 301 -1.32 8.25 20.89
N ALA A 302 -1.83 8.21 22.13
CA ALA A 302 -1.19 8.88 23.26
C ALA A 302 0.33 8.61 23.31
N GLY A 303 1.12 9.67 23.30
CA GLY A 303 2.60 9.61 23.25
C GLY A 303 3.20 9.72 21.83
N VAL A 304 2.37 9.70 20.79
CA VAL A 304 2.68 10.05 19.40
C VAL A 304 1.51 10.86 18.85
N ASP A 305 1.20 11.95 19.55
CA ASP A 305 0.04 12.78 19.24
C ASP A 305 0.23 13.43 17.87
N THR A 306 -0.87 13.53 17.11
CA THR A 306 -0.88 14.30 15.88
C THR A 306 -0.70 15.78 16.25
N PRO A 307 0.39 16.45 15.82
CA PRO A 307 0.60 17.84 16.20
C PRO A 307 -0.39 18.75 15.49
N GLU A 308 -0.82 19.80 16.17
CA GLU A 308 -1.55 20.91 15.54
C GLU A 308 -0.69 21.56 14.46
N GLY A 309 -1.34 22.09 13.42
CA GLY A 309 -0.66 22.86 12.39
C GLY A 309 -1.23 22.66 10.99
N GLU A 310 -0.54 23.29 10.05
CA GLU A 310 -0.82 23.24 8.62
C GLU A 310 0.14 22.27 7.95
N TYR A 311 -0.42 21.40 7.12
CA TYR A 311 0.32 20.36 6.41
C TYR A 311 -0.11 20.32 4.96
N GLU A 312 0.80 19.90 4.08
CA GLU A 312 0.48 19.65 2.67
C GLU A 312 0.44 18.14 2.41
N THR A 313 -0.58 17.70 1.67
CA THR A 313 -0.61 16.34 1.14
C THR A 313 0.34 16.22 -0.05
N MET A 314 1.30 15.29 -0.01
CA MET A 314 2.11 14.97 -1.19
C MET A 314 1.35 14.03 -2.12
N GLY A 315 0.59 14.58 -3.06
CA GLY A 315 -0.10 13.80 -4.11
C GLY A 315 0.85 13.27 -5.19
N ASN A 316 0.56 12.09 -5.72
CA ASN A 316 1.16 11.58 -6.96
C ASN A 316 0.25 11.96 -8.15
N PRO A 317 0.69 12.73 -9.15
CA PRO A 317 -0.18 13.29 -10.19
C PRO A 317 -0.72 12.30 -11.24
N THR A 318 -0.72 10.98 -10.99
CA THR A 318 -1.11 9.97 -12.00
C THR A 318 -2.09 8.91 -11.50
N VAL A 319 -3.32 9.31 -11.13
CA VAL A 319 -4.50 8.42 -11.27
C VAL A 319 -5.72 9.30 -11.58
N ALA A 320 -6.52 8.91 -12.57
CA ALA A 320 -7.68 9.67 -13.05
C ALA A 320 -8.78 9.81 -11.97
N ALA A 321 -9.43 10.97 -11.99
CA ALA A 321 -10.54 11.35 -11.11
C ALA A 321 -11.75 10.41 -11.28
N GLY A 322 -12.26 9.85 -10.18
CA GLY A 322 -13.49 9.06 -10.19
C GLY A 322 -13.90 8.43 -8.86
N ASP A 323 -12.96 8.04 -7.99
CA ASP A 323 -13.30 7.17 -6.85
C ASP A 323 -13.12 7.85 -5.49
N ILE A 324 -14.23 8.06 -4.80
CA ILE A 324 -14.30 8.69 -3.48
C ILE A 324 -13.70 7.78 -2.38
N ALA A 325 -13.54 6.46 -2.63
CA ALA A 325 -12.83 5.52 -1.73
C ALA A 325 -11.30 5.63 -1.76
N ARG A 326 -10.71 6.26 -2.77
CA ARG A 326 -9.24 6.32 -2.93
C ARG A 326 -8.55 7.34 -2.01
N TRP A 327 -9.29 7.94 -1.08
CA TRP A 327 -8.81 9.06 -0.27
C TRP A 327 -7.85 8.68 0.86
N ALA A 328 -7.60 7.38 1.08
CA ALA A 328 -6.40 6.96 1.79
C ALA A 328 -5.21 6.90 0.81
N ILE A 329 -4.51 8.05 0.69
CA ILE A 329 -3.14 8.16 0.16
C ILE A 329 -3.04 7.96 -1.37
N GLY A 330 -3.18 9.03 -2.16
CA GLY A 330 -2.60 8.97 -3.51
C GLY A 330 -2.87 10.09 -4.51
N THR A 331 -4.02 10.78 -4.48
CA THR A 331 -4.49 11.48 -5.70
C THR A 331 -4.95 12.93 -5.54
N ILE A 332 -4.74 13.55 -4.38
CA ILE A 332 -5.10 14.96 -4.22
C ILE A 332 -3.89 15.83 -4.63
N PRO A 333 -4.01 16.80 -5.56
CA PRO A 333 -3.00 17.86 -5.69
C PRO A 333 -2.77 18.49 -4.31
N ALA A 334 -1.56 18.98 -4.02
CA ALA A 334 -1.15 19.47 -2.71
C ALA A 334 -2.26 20.27 -2.01
N THR A 335 -3.03 19.58 -1.18
CA THR A 335 -4.23 20.10 -0.55
C THR A 335 -3.87 20.42 0.88
N PRO A 336 -4.13 21.66 1.34
CA PRO A 336 -3.86 22.06 2.70
C PRO A 336 -4.69 21.21 3.66
N VAL A 337 -4.02 20.68 4.67
CA VAL A 337 -4.59 19.96 5.79
C VAL A 337 -4.35 20.82 7.03
N LEU A 338 -5.42 21.23 7.68
CA LEU A 338 -5.38 21.97 8.91
C LEU A 338 -5.79 21.03 10.05
N ILE A 339 -4.88 20.82 11.00
CA ILE A 339 -5.14 20.04 12.21
C ILE A 339 -5.41 21.02 13.34
N VAL A 340 -6.64 20.95 13.85
CA VAL A 340 -7.17 21.81 14.92
C VAL A 340 -7.49 21.00 16.17
N ASP A 341 -7.69 21.74 17.24
CA ASP A 341 -7.73 21.30 18.64
C ASP A 341 -6.40 20.87 19.17
#